data_AF-A0A351LCW4-F1
#
_entry.id   AF-A0A351LCW4-F1
#
_cell.length_a   1.000
_cell.length_b   1.000
_cell.length_c   1.000
_cell.angle_alpha   90.00
_cell.angle_beta   90.00
_cell.angle_gamma   90.00
#
_symmetry.space_group_name_H-M   'P 1'
#
loop_
_entity.id
_entity.type
_entity.pdbx_description
1 polymer ?
#
loop_
_entity_poly.entity_id
_entity_poly.type
_entity_poly.pdbx_seq_one_letter_code
_entity_poly.pdbx_strand_id
1 'polypeptide(L)'
;MQPIRTFNVTPALPPRLEPLRRLAYNMHWDWNADTKDLFRRLDRDLWESSRHNPVLMLGTISQARLQEVAEDEGFIAQMERAVQQLDDYHHRLTWYHKNRKLGNGSSVIGHGEEDSTPITNYPLPNTQKECYAY
;
A
#
# COMPACT_ATOMS: atom_id res chain seq x y z
N MET A 1 1.92 -22.05 -31.99
CA MET A 1 1.75 -20.71 -32.62
C MET A 1 1.78 -19.70 -31.48
N GLN A 2 2.89 -18.99 -31.29
CA GLN A 2 2.99 -17.96 -30.24
C GLN A 2 2.65 -16.59 -30.84
N PRO A 3 1.86 -15.75 -30.16
CA PRO A 3 1.50 -14.44 -30.67
C PRO A 3 2.74 -13.53 -30.79
N ILE A 4 2.84 -12.81 -31.91
CA ILE A 4 4.03 -12.04 -32.33
C ILE A 4 4.17 -10.72 -31.55
N ARG A 5 3.11 -10.26 -30.86
CA ARG A 5 3.11 -9.14 -29.89
C ARG A 5 1.76 -9.10 -29.17
N THR A 6 1.78 -8.98 -27.85
CA THR A 6 0.56 -8.74 -27.04
C THR A 6 0.53 -7.27 -26.66
N PHE A 7 -0.48 -6.54 -27.13
CA PHE A 7 -0.73 -5.16 -26.72
C PHE A 7 -1.76 -5.18 -25.59
N ASN A 8 -1.34 -4.85 -24.37
CA ASN A 8 -2.27 -4.73 -23.25
C ASN A 8 -2.76 -3.29 -23.15
N VAL A 9 -3.98 -3.03 -23.59
CA VAL A 9 -4.59 -1.69 -23.51
C VAL A 9 -5.07 -1.50 -22.08
N THR A 10 -4.36 -0.68 -21.31
CA THR A 10 -4.77 -0.33 -19.95
C THR A 10 -5.83 0.77 -20.03
N PRO A 11 -6.99 0.61 -19.38
CA PRO A 11 -8.02 1.65 -19.34
C PRO A 11 -7.47 2.91 -18.68
N ALA A 12 -7.93 4.07 -19.15
CA ALA A 12 -7.49 5.35 -18.58
C ALA A 12 -8.24 5.58 -17.27
N LEU A 13 -7.52 5.54 -16.16
CA LEU A 13 -8.08 5.82 -14.85
C LEU A 13 -8.50 7.31 -14.79
N PRO A 14 -9.77 7.63 -14.49
CA PRO A 14 -10.20 9.01 -14.28
C PRO A 14 -9.39 9.67 -13.16
N PRO A 15 -9.12 10.99 -13.22
CA PRO A 15 -8.31 11.68 -12.20
C PRO A 15 -8.82 11.50 -10.77
N ARG A 16 -10.15 11.40 -10.59
CA ARG A 16 -10.76 11.14 -9.28
C ARG A 16 -10.37 9.78 -8.70
N LEU A 17 -10.14 8.78 -9.55
CA LEU A 17 -9.81 7.40 -9.16
C LEU A 17 -8.31 7.12 -9.15
N GLU A 18 -7.48 8.12 -9.48
CA GLU A 18 -6.03 8.04 -9.42
C GLU A 18 -5.47 7.43 -8.12
N PRO A 19 -6.04 7.74 -6.92
CA PRO A 19 -5.54 7.17 -5.69
C PRO A 19 -5.69 5.63 -5.59
N LEU A 20 -6.61 5.01 -6.33
CA LEU A 20 -6.70 3.54 -6.41
C LEU A 20 -5.42 2.91 -6.93
N ARG A 21 -4.73 3.57 -7.87
CA ARG A 21 -3.45 3.06 -8.37
C ARG A 21 -2.42 3.03 -7.25
N ARG A 22 -2.36 4.08 -6.44
CA ARG A 22 -1.44 4.16 -5.30
C ARG A 22 -1.72 3.03 -4.30
N LEU A 23 -2.98 2.75 -4.00
CA LEU A 23 -3.39 1.63 -3.15
C LEU A 23 -3.01 0.28 -3.78
N ALA A 24 -3.26 0.07 -5.08
CA ALA A 24 -3.00 -1.18 -5.78
C ALA A 24 -1.50 -1.55 -5.83
N TYR A 25 -0.63 -0.56 -5.98
CA TYR A 25 0.83 -0.77 -6.06
C TYR A 25 1.51 -0.86 -4.68
N ASN A 26 0.78 -0.66 -3.58
CA ASN A 26 1.33 -0.77 -2.23
C ASN A 26 0.87 -2.05 -1.54
N MET A 27 1.80 -2.95 -1.21
CA MET A 27 1.49 -4.27 -0.60
C MET A 27 0.70 -4.19 0.73
N HIS A 28 0.62 -3.02 1.38
CA HIS A 28 -0.22 -2.80 2.57
C HIS A 28 -1.70 -3.18 2.35
N TRP A 29 -2.21 -3.16 1.12
CA TRP A 29 -3.59 -3.56 0.83
C TRP A 29 -3.89 -5.00 1.29
N ASP A 30 -2.93 -5.92 1.28
CA ASP A 30 -3.16 -7.31 1.68
C ASP A 30 -3.44 -7.42 3.19
N TRP A 31 -2.87 -6.51 3.98
CA TRP A 31 -3.04 -6.44 5.43
C TRP A 31 -4.15 -5.49 5.88
N ASN A 32 -4.82 -4.82 4.95
CA ASN A 32 -5.89 -3.88 5.24
C ASN A 32 -7.22 -4.37 4.65
N ALA A 33 -8.15 -4.75 5.53
CA ALA A 33 -9.46 -5.26 5.12
C ALA A 33 -10.28 -4.21 4.34
N ASP A 34 -10.26 -2.94 4.78
CA ASP A 34 -11.00 -1.85 4.13
C ASP A 34 -10.55 -1.65 2.67
N THR A 35 -9.26 -1.80 2.41
CA THR A 35 -8.68 -1.69 1.06
C THR A 35 -9.07 -2.88 0.20
N LYS A 36 -9.10 -4.11 0.75
CA LYS A 36 -9.63 -5.29 0.03
C LYS A 36 -11.11 -5.14 -0.30
N ASP A 37 -11.89 -4.63 0.65
CA ASP A 37 -13.31 -4.38 0.46
C ASP A 37 -13.57 -3.30 -0.60
N LEU A 38 -12.69 -2.29 -0.70
CA LEU A 38 -12.73 -1.29 -1.75
C LEU A 38 -12.60 -1.92 -3.15
N PHE A 39 -11.59 -2.78 -3.36
CA PHE A 39 -11.41 -3.49 -4.63
C PHE A 39 -12.55 -4.48 -4.90
N ARG A 40 -13.07 -5.17 -3.88
CA ARG A 40 -14.23 -6.05 -4.06
C ARG A 40 -15.51 -5.29 -4.42
N ARG A 41 -15.71 -4.09 -3.87
CA ARG A 41 -16.85 -3.21 -4.17
C ARG A 41 -16.76 -2.62 -5.57
N LEU A 42 -15.55 -2.38 -6.07
CA LEU A 42 -15.32 -1.84 -7.41
C LEU A 42 -15.92 -2.78 -8.48
N ASP A 43 -15.54 -4.06 -8.44
CA ASP A 43 -16.14 -5.12 -9.25
C ASP A 43 -15.81 -6.49 -8.62
N ARG A 44 -16.82 -7.17 -8.09
CA ARG A 44 -16.64 -8.43 -7.36
C ARG A 44 -16.18 -9.57 -8.27
N ASP A 45 -16.77 -9.68 -9.46
CA ASP A 45 -16.46 -10.78 -10.37
C ASP A 45 -15.06 -10.61 -10.96
N LEU A 46 -14.66 -9.36 -11.22
CA LEU A 46 -13.30 -9.05 -11.65
C LEU A 46 -12.28 -9.25 -10.52
N TRP A 47 -12.65 -8.95 -9.28
CA TRP A 47 -11.80 -9.23 -8.10
C TRP A 47 -11.50 -10.72 -7.95
N GLU A 48 -12.50 -11.59 -8.10
CA GLU A 48 -12.32 -13.04 -8.02
C GLU A 48 -11.54 -13.58 -9.24
N SER A 49 -11.91 -13.16 -10.46
CA SER A 49 -11.25 -13.65 -11.69
C SER A 49 -9.80 -13.17 -11.85
N SER A 50 -9.45 -12.00 -11.31
CA SER A 50 -8.07 -11.51 -11.22
C SER A 50 -7.25 -12.17 -10.11
N ARG A 51 -7.83 -13.14 -9.38
CA ARG A 51 -7.22 -13.80 -8.21
C ARG A 51 -6.77 -12.80 -7.15
N HIS A 52 -7.61 -11.82 -6.85
CA HIS A 52 -7.33 -10.78 -5.86
C HIS A 52 -6.11 -9.91 -6.18
N ASN A 53 -5.80 -9.72 -7.47
CA ASN A 53 -4.71 -8.85 -7.91
C ASN A 53 -5.27 -7.48 -8.32
N PRO A 54 -5.12 -6.43 -7.48
CA PRO A 54 -5.69 -5.12 -7.76
C PRO A 54 -5.06 -4.44 -8.99
N VAL A 55 -3.79 -4.69 -9.28
CA VAL A 55 -3.12 -4.12 -10.46
C VAL A 55 -3.69 -4.73 -11.74
N LEU A 56 -3.86 -6.06 -11.78
CA LEU A 56 -4.47 -6.75 -12.90
C LEU A 56 -5.94 -6.32 -13.09
N MET A 57 -6.66 -6.19 -11.98
CA MET A 57 -8.05 -5.73 -11.96
C MET A 57 -8.19 -4.34 -12.59
N LEU A 58 -7.40 -3.35 -12.15
CA LEU A 58 -7.41 -2.00 -12.72
C LEU A 58 -6.97 -1.97 -14.19
N GLY A 59 -6.15 -2.93 -14.62
CA GLY A 59 -5.77 -3.09 -16.03
C GLY A 59 -6.83 -3.75 -16.92
N THR A 60 -7.85 -4.39 -16.33
CA THR A 60 -8.85 -5.20 -17.05
C THR A 60 -10.26 -4.62 -16.96
N ILE A 61 -10.52 -3.78 -15.95
CA ILE A 61 -11.84 -3.19 -15.70
C ILE A 61 -12.30 -2.33 -16.89
N SER A 62 -13.61 -2.36 -17.19
CA SER A 62 -14.15 -1.58 -18.29
C SER A 62 -14.11 -0.07 -17.98
N GLN A 63 -13.89 0.74 -19.01
CA GLN A 63 -13.88 2.19 -18.89
C GLN A 63 -15.22 2.74 -18.37
N ALA A 64 -16.33 2.18 -18.83
CA ALA A 64 -17.68 2.56 -18.40
C ALA A 64 -17.88 2.35 -16.89
N ARG A 65 -17.39 1.23 -16.35
CA ARG A 65 -17.46 0.96 -14.90
C ARG A 65 -16.63 1.94 -14.10
N LEU A 66 -15.44 2.32 -14.60
CA LEU A 66 -14.61 3.35 -13.95
C LEU A 66 -15.31 4.71 -13.93
N GLN A 67 -16.04 5.07 -14.98
CA GLN A 67 -16.81 6.32 -15.00
C GLN A 67 -17.99 6.32 -14.05
N GLU A 68 -18.77 5.22 -14.01
CA GLU A 68 -19.85 5.06 -13.04
C GLU A 68 -19.35 5.20 -11.59
N VAL A 69 -18.24 4.53 -11.27
CA VAL A 69 -17.68 4.55 -9.91
C VAL A 69 -17.01 5.89 -9.58
N ALA A 70 -16.54 6.63 -10.58
CA ALA A 70 -16.03 7.99 -10.39
C ALA A 70 -17.12 9.01 -10.02
N GLU A 71 -18.39 8.68 -10.26
CA GLU A 71 -19.56 9.49 -9.87
C GLU A 71 -20.18 9.03 -8.53
N ASP A 72 -19.83 7.84 -8.03
CA ASP A 72 -20.26 7.35 -6.70
C ASP A 72 -19.45 8.03 -5.57
N GLU A 73 -20.00 9.10 -5.00
CA GLU A 73 -19.40 9.82 -3.87
C GLU A 73 -19.14 8.92 -2.64
N GLY A 74 -19.97 7.89 -2.44
CA GLY A 74 -19.77 6.92 -1.36
C GLY A 74 -18.57 6.00 -1.58
N PHE A 75 -18.23 5.70 -2.85
CA PHE A 75 -17.01 5.00 -3.20
C PHE A 75 -15.79 5.92 -3.05
N ILE A 76 -15.87 7.15 -3.55
CA ILE A 76 -14.78 8.14 -3.44
C ILE A 76 -14.40 8.36 -1.97
N ALA A 77 -15.38 8.58 -1.09
CA ALA A 77 -15.13 8.74 0.34
C ALA A 77 -14.50 7.49 0.98
N GLN A 78 -14.87 6.29 0.53
CA GLN A 78 -14.23 5.05 1.01
C GLN A 78 -12.77 4.95 0.56
N MET A 79 -12.49 5.28 -0.70
CA MET A 79 -11.14 5.29 -1.26
C MET A 79 -10.26 6.32 -0.54
N GLU A 80 -10.73 7.54 -0.33
CA GLU A 80 -9.99 8.58 0.39
C GLU A 80 -9.62 8.14 1.81
N ARG A 81 -10.56 7.48 2.52
CA ARG A 81 -10.25 6.91 3.84
C ARG A 81 -9.17 5.84 3.79
N ALA A 82 -9.19 4.95 2.81
CA ALA A 82 -8.16 3.92 2.64
C ALA A 82 -6.78 4.54 2.33
N VAL A 83 -6.74 5.61 1.52
CA VAL A 83 -5.52 6.37 1.25
C VAL A 83 -5.01 7.05 2.51
N GLN A 84 -5.89 7.69 3.28
CA GLN A 84 -5.51 8.33 4.53
C GLN A 84 -4.95 7.33 5.54
N GLN A 85 -5.56 6.14 5.67
CA GLN A 85 -5.03 5.07 6.51
C GLN A 85 -3.62 4.64 6.09
N LEU A 86 -3.38 4.55 4.77
CA LEU A 86 -2.05 4.24 4.24
C LEU A 86 -1.05 5.35 4.59
N ASP A 87 -1.43 6.62 4.43
CA ASP A 87 -0.59 7.77 4.78
C ASP A 87 -0.26 7.77 6.27
N ASP A 88 -1.27 7.58 7.13
CA ASP A 88 -1.09 7.48 8.57
C ASP A 88 -0.14 6.34 8.95
N TYR A 89 -0.23 5.20 8.27
CA TYR A 89 0.69 4.08 8.47
C TYR A 89 2.14 4.47 8.14
N HIS A 90 2.36 5.16 7.02
CA HIS A 90 3.69 5.63 6.61
C HIS A 90 4.25 6.74 7.50
N HIS A 91 3.39 7.60 8.06
CA HIS A 91 3.79 8.72 8.90
C HIS A 91 3.94 8.37 10.39
N ARG A 92 3.57 7.15 10.80
CA ARG A 92 3.79 6.70 12.18
C ARG A 92 5.29 6.63 12.49
N LEU A 93 5.69 7.38 13.52
CA LEU A 93 7.02 7.25 14.12
C LEU A 93 7.25 5.78 14.51
N THR A 94 8.28 5.18 13.92
CA THR A 94 8.67 3.82 14.27
C THR A 94 9.08 3.77 15.75
N TRP A 95 8.99 2.59 16.36
CA TRP A 95 9.44 2.37 17.75
C TRP A 95 10.86 2.90 17.97
N TYR A 96 11.75 2.71 16.99
CA TYR A 96 13.13 3.20 17.03
C TYR A 96 13.22 4.73 17.17
N HIS A 97 12.46 5.46 16.35
CA HIS A 97 12.44 6.93 16.41
C HIS A 97 11.86 7.46 17.72
N LYS A 98 10.87 6.77 18.30
CA LYS A 98 10.30 7.14 19.60
C LYS A 98 11.30 6.96 20.75
N ASN A 99 12.06 5.86 20.77
CA ASN A 99 12.93 5.53 21.91
C ASN A 99 14.31 6.21 21.88
N ARG A 100 14.81 6.65 20.72
CA ARG A 100 16.09 7.38 20.63
C ARG A 100 16.09 8.71 21.41
N LYS A 101 14.91 9.33 21.63
CA LYS A 101 14.80 10.57 22.41
C LYS A 101 15.00 10.38 23.93
N LEU A 102 15.20 9.16 24.42
CA LEU A 102 15.47 8.86 25.83
C LEU A 102 16.96 8.68 26.16
N GLY A 103 17.86 8.95 25.21
CA GLY A 103 19.30 8.97 25.43
C GLY A 103 19.86 10.39 25.57
N ASN A 104 19.38 11.17 26.55
CA ASN A 104 20.05 12.42 26.92
C ASN A 104 21.25 12.10 27.82
N GLY A 105 22.35 11.66 27.19
CA GLY A 105 23.66 11.52 27.80
C GLY A 105 24.62 12.48 27.11
N SER A 106 24.85 13.62 27.74
CA SER A 106 25.88 14.59 27.40
C SER A 106 27.24 13.92 27.29
N SER A 107 27.93 14.03 26.14
CA SER A 107 29.37 14.34 26.09
C SER A 107 29.84 14.57 24.65
N VAL A 108 30.47 15.72 24.44
CA VAL A 108 31.62 16.00 23.56
C VAL A 108 32.49 14.73 23.30
N ILE A 109 33.14 14.44 22.17
CA ILE A 109 34.10 15.18 21.32
C ILE A 109 34.30 14.33 20.02
N GLY A 110 34.62 14.94 18.87
CA GLY A 110 35.58 14.33 17.92
C GLY A 110 35.14 14.17 16.46
N HIS A 111 35.74 14.98 15.59
CA HIS A 111 35.78 14.82 14.14
C HIS A 111 36.30 13.44 13.70
N GLY A 112 35.72 12.91 12.62
CA GLY A 112 36.17 11.69 11.96
C GLY A 112 35.23 11.31 10.83
N GLU A 113 35.36 12.02 9.72
CA GLU A 113 34.84 11.62 8.41
C GLU A 113 35.56 10.33 7.98
N GLU A 114 34.81 9.26 7.70
CA GLU A 114 35.12 8.25 6.68
C GLU A 114 33.98 7.22 6.55
N ASP A 115 33.30 7.36 5.41
CA ASP A 115 32.63 6.34 4.60
C ASP A 115 32.68 4.88 5.09
N SER A 116 31.55 4.35 5.58
CA SER A 116 31.10 2.96 5.36
C SER A 116 29.84 2.70 6.18
N THR A 117 28.71 2.48 5.49
CA THR A 117 27.50 1.96 6.12
C THR A 117 27.78 0.55 6.65
N PRO A 118 27.65 0.27 7.96
CA PRO A 118 27.65 -1.11 8.40
C PRO A 118 26.26 -1.68 8.11
N ILE A 119 26.25 -2.75 7.31
CA ILE A 119 25.19 -3.76 7.25
C ILE A 119 24.80 -4.21 8.67
N THR A 120 23.95 -3.44 9.34
CA THR A 120 23.42 -3.83 10.65
C THR A 120 22.32 -4.86 10.44
N ASN A 121 22.72 -6.12 10.56
CA ASN A 121 21.87 -7.23 10.92
C ASN A 121 21.09 -6.84 12.18
N TYR A 122 19.82 -6.46 12.02
CA TYR A 122 18.92 -6.30 13.14
C TYR A 122 18.50 -7.71 13.60
N PRO A 123 18.77 -8.12 14.85
CA PRO A 123 18.02 -9.22 15.42
C PRO A 123 16.59 -8.71 15.58
N LEU A 124 15.64 -9.31 14.86
CA LEU A 124 14.21 -9.06 15.05
C LEU A 124 13.89 -9.26 16.54
N PRO A 125 13.33 -8.25 17.24
CA PRO A 125 12.86 -8.46 18.60
C PRO A 125 11.74 -9.52 18.55
N ASN A 126 11.93 -10.55 19.37
CA ASN A 126 11.02 -11.67 19.55
C ASN A 126 9.73 -11.18 20.22
N THR A 127 8.83 -10.58 19.46
CA THR A 127 7.45 -10.28 19.85
C THR A 127 6.51 -10.86 18.81
N GLN A 128 6.51 -12.19 18.72
CA GLN A 128 5.53 -12.95 17.94
C GLN A 128 5.08 -14.18 18.73
N LYS A 129 4.64 -13.94 19.96
CA LYS A 129 3.77 -14.85 20.69
C LYS A 129 2.53 -14.05 21.06
N GLU A 130 1.37 -14.63 20.81
CA GLU A 130 0.02 -14.08 21.08
C GLU A 130 -0.58 -13.19 19.99
N CYS A 131 -0.84 -13.74 18.80
CA CYS A 131 -1.97 -13.32 17.95
C CYS A 131 -2.41 -14.47 17.03
N TYR A 132 -2.58 -15.67 17.59
CA TYR A 132 -3.43 -16.73 17.01
C TYR A 132 -4.01 -17.56 18.15
N ALA A 133 -5.16 -17.11 18.64
CA ALA A 133 -6.10 -17.94 19.38
C ALA A 133 -7.50 -17.39 19.13
N TYR A 134 -8.36 -18.29 18.63
CA TYR A 134 -9.77 -18.20 18.28
C TYR A 134 -10.11 -17.78 16.85
#